data_AF-A0A6G7PU95-F1
#
_entry.id   AF-A0A6G7PU95-F1
#
_cell.length_a   1.000
_cell.length_b   1.000
_cell.length_c   1.000
_cell.angle_alpha   90.00
_cell.angle_beta   90.00
_cell.angle_gamma   90.00
#
_symmetry.space_group_name_H-M   'P 1'
#
loop_
_entity.id
_entity.type
_entity.pdbx_description
1 polymer ?
#
loop_
_entity_poly.entity_id
_entity_poly.type
_entity_poly.pdbx_seq_one_letter_code
_entity_poly.pdbx_strand_id
1 'polypeptide(L)' 'MKPLFIAATEVSKLFPGLSPKTLANLRSQGRGPRFFKKGRRVFYRVEDLERWLAEGEVKTSGC' A
#
# COMPACT_ATOMS: atom_id res chain seq x y z
N MET A 1 0.55 17.45 -8.15
CA MET A 1 0.98 16.46 -9.16
C MET A 1 1.15 15.12 -8.44
N LYS A 2 0.28 14.12 -8.68
CA LYS A 2 0.41 12.80 -8.02
C LYS A 2 1.50 11.99 -8.73
N PRO A 3 2.49 11.40 -8.02
CA PRO A 3 3.46 10.53 -8.65
C PRO A 3 2.78 9.21 -9.05
N LEU A 4 3.16 8.63 -10.19
CA LEU A 4 2.59 7.35 -10.63
C LEU A 4 3.02 6.19 -9.73
N PHE A 5 4.25 6.25 -9.21
CA PHE A 5 4.85 5.23 -8.35
C PHE A 5 5.36 5.87 -7.06
N ILE A 6 5.21 5.15 -5.96
CA ILE A 6 5.75 5.52 -4.66
C ILE A 6 6.54 4.37 -4.04
N ALA A 7 7.68 4.69 -3.44
CA ALA A 7 8.43 3.70 -2.68
C ALA A 7 7.66 3.31 -1.41
N ALA A 8 7.72 2.04 -1.02
CA ALA A 8 7.08 1.53 0.20
C ALA A 8 7.48 2.32 1.46
N THR A 9 8.71 2.83 1.50
CA THR A 9 9.25 3.65 2.59
C THR A 9 8.64 5.04 2.65
N GLU A 10 8.17 5.56 1.52
CA GLU A 10 7.60 6.91 1.42
C GLU A 10 6.09 6.92 1.38
N VAL A 11 5.43 5.75 1.41
CA VAL A 11 3.97 5.65 1.29
C VAL A 11 3.22 6.51 2.32
N SER A 12 3.76 6.68 3.53
CA SER A 12 3.14 7.51 4.57
C SER A 12 3.04 8.98 4.19
N LYS A 13 3.84 9.47 3.21
CA LYS A 13 3.75 10.84 2.73
C LYS A 13 2.49 11.09 1.90
N LEU A 14 2.03 10.09 1.16
CA LEU A 14 0.80 10.18 0.36
C LEU A 14 -0.43 9.67 1.11
N PHE A 15 -0.26 8.64 1.94
CA PHE A 15 -1.34 7.99 2.67
C PHE A 15 -1.04 8.05 4.17
N PRO A 16 -1.40 9.15 4.86
CA PRO A 16 -1.25 9.24 6.31
C PRO A 16 -2.07 8.13 6.98
N GLY A 17 -1.40 7.27 7.75
CA GLY A 17 -1.97 6.06 8.36
C GLY A 17 -1.47 4.74 7.76
N LEU A 18 -0.96 4.77 6.53
CA LEU A 18 -0.29 3.63 5.90
C LEU A 18 1.20 3.66 6.21
N SER A 19 1.67 2.71 7.02
CA SER A 19 3.08 2.58 7.36
C SER A 19 3.80 1.57 6.46
N PRO A 20 5.10 1.76 6.16
CA PRO A 20 5.90 0.79 5.41
C PRO A 20 5.88 -0.60 6.06
N LYS A 21 5.84 -0.64 7.39
CA LYS A 21 5.76 -1.87 8.19
C LYS A 21 4.41 -2.59 7.98
N THR A 22 3.31 -1.85 7.94
CA THR A 22 1.98 -2.40 7.63
C THR A 22 1.97 -3.01 6.23
N LEU A 23 2.51 -2.31 5.23
CA LEU A 23 2.64 -2.85 3.88
C LEU A 23 3.53 -4.08 3.81
N ALA A 24 4.62 -4.13 4.58
CA ALA A 24 5.47 -5.31 4.67
C ALA A 24 4.72 -6.53 5.24
N ASN A 25 3.93 -6.33 6.31
CA ASN A 25 3.08 -7.37 6.89
C ASN A 25 2.02 -7.86 5.90
N LEU A 26 1.30 -6.94 5.24
CA LEU A 26 0.29 -7.26 4.24
C LEU A 26 0.89 -8.06 3.06
N ARG A 27 2.11 -7.71 2.65
CA ARG A 27 2.85 -8.47 1.65
C ARG A 27 3.17 -9.89 2.10
N SER A 28 3.60 -10.04 3.34
CA SER A 28 3.89 -11.36 3.93
C SER A 28 2.64 -12.22 4.02
N GLN A 29 1.48 -11.59 4.26
CA GLN A 29 0.19 -12.26 4.35
C GLN A 29 -0.49 -12.49 2.99
N GLY A 30 0.06 -11.96 1.90
CA GLY A 30 -0.58 -12.02 0.57
C GLY A 30 -1.88 -11.22 0.45
N ARG A 31 -2.17 -10.32 1.41
CA ARG A 31 -3.40 -9.50 1.47
C ARG A 31 -3.16 -8.03 1.10
N GLY A 32 -1.99 -7.73 0.56
CA GLY A 32 -1.56 -6.36 0.26
C GLY A 32 -1.77 -5.93 -1.20
N PRO A 33 -1.55 -4.63 -1.49
CA PRO A 33 -1.64 -4.08 -2.83
C PRO A 33 -0.57 -4.67 -3.75
N ARG A 34 -0.81 -4.60 -5.07
CA ARG A 34 0.20 -4.98 -6.07
C ARG A 34 1.46 -4.13 -5.90
N PHE A 35 2.61 -4.81 -5.83
CA PHE A 35 3.91 -4.18 -5.63
C PHE A 35 4.89 -4.56 -6.74
N PHE A 36 5.80 -3.64 -7.02
CA PHE A 36 6.93 -3.82 -7.91
C PHE A 36 8.21 -3.93 -7.09
N LYS A 37 8.93 -5.03 -7.24
CA LYS A 37 10.24 -5.21 -6.60
C LYS A 37 11.34 -4.83 -7.60
N LYS A 38 12.11 -3.81 -7.29
CA LYS A 38 13.32 -3.39 -8.03
C LYS A 38 14.52 -3.51 -7.11
N GLY A 39 15.21 -4.64 -7.21
CA GLY A 39 16.33 -4.98 -6.33
C GLY A 39 15.89 -5.07 -4.86
N ARG A 40 16.50 -4.24 -4.01
CA ARG A 40 16.18 -4.15 -2.57
C ARG A 40 14.98 -3.24 -2.27
N ARG A 41 14.56 -2.42 -3.23
CA ARG A 41 13.47 -1.43 -3.06
C ARG A 41 12.15 -1.98 -3.60
N VAL A 42 11.07 -1.54 -2.96
CA VAL A 42 9.70 -1.95 -3.26
C VAL A 42 8.93 -0.70 -3.60
N PHE A 43 8.21 -0.74 -4.71
CA PHE A 43 7.41 0.35 -5.23
C PHE A 43 5.96 -0.09 -5.36
N TYR A 44 5.06 0.85 -5.18
CA TYR A 44 3.63 0.68 -5.39
C TYR A 44 3.18 1.70 -6.42
N ARG A 45 2.25 1.31 -7.30
CA ARG A 45 1.51 2.31 -8.06
C ARG A 45 0.49 2.94 -7.14
N VAL A 46 0.31 4.26 -7.26
CA VAL A 46 -0.69 4.97 -6.47
C VAL A 46 -2.09 4.43 -6.79
N GLU A 47 -2.37 4.15 -8.06
CA GLU A 47 -3.65 3.56 -8.47
C GLU A 47 -3.89 2.16 -7.88
N ASP A 48 -2.86 1.30 -7.79
CA ASP A 48 -3.01 -0.02 -7.16
C ASP A 48 -3.23 0.11 -5.64
N LEU A 49 -2.64 1.12 -4.98
CA LEU A 49 -2.88 1.42 -3.58
C LEU A 49 -4.31 1.92 -3.35
N GLU A 50 -4.77 2.86 -4.18
CA GLU A 50 -6.15 3.38 -4.15
C GLU A 50 -7.16 2.25 -4.41
N ARG A 51 -6.90 1.40 -5.41
CA ARG A 51 -7.75 0.25 -5.72
C ARG A 51 -7.76 -0.77 -4.59
N TRP A 52 -6.61 -1.10 -4.02
CA TRP A 52 -6.54 -2.02 -2.87
C TRP A 52 -7.25 -1.45 -1.63
N LEU A 53 -7.15 -0.14 -1.38
CA LEU A 53 -7.91 0.51 -0.30
C LEU A 53 -9.42 0.44 -0.57
N ALA A 54 -9.84 0.63 -1.83
CA ALA A 54 -11.24 0.53 -2.22
C ALA A 54 -11.78 -0.92 -2.20
N GLU A 55 -10.99 -1.91 -2.63
CA GLU A 55 -11.33 -3.34 -2.60
C GLU A 55 -11.28 -3.91 -1.18
N GLY A 56 -10.35 -3.42 -0.37
CA GLY A 56 -10.11 -3.81 1.01
C GLY A 56 -10.88 -2.97 2.03
N GLU A 57 -11.90 -2.20 1.59
CA GLU A 57 -12.84 -1.52 2.49
C GLU A 57 -13.61 -2.58 3.28
N VAL A 58 -12.99 -3.07 4.35
CA VAL A 58 -13.69 -3.81 5.38
C VAL A 58 -14.51 -2.76 6.10
N LYS A 59 -15.82 -2.70 5.81
CA LYS A 59 -16.77 -2.11 6.74
C LYS A 59 -16.61 -2.89 8.04
N THR A 60 -15.77 -2.40 8.94
CA THR A 60 -15.76 -2.87 10.31
C THR A 60 -17.11 -2.45 10.87
N SER A 61 -18.12 -3.29 10.70
CA SER A 61 -19.27 -3.32 11.59
C SER A 61 -18.69 -3.64 12.96
N GLY A 62 -18.42 -2.61 13.74
CA GLY A 62 -18.18 -2.77 15.16
C GLY A 62 -19.43 -3.42 15.73
N CYS A 63 -19.31 -4.70 16.10
CA CYS A 63 -20.20 -5.31 17.07
C CYS A 63 -19.80 -4.86 18.47
#